data_AF-A0A248TJ11-F1
#
_entry.id   AF-A0A248TJ11-F1
#
_cell.length_a   1.000
_cell.length_b   1.000
_cell.length_c   1.000
_cell.angle_alpha   90.00
_cell.angle_beta   90.00
_cell.angle_gamma   90.00
#
_symmetry.space_group_name_H-M   'P 1'
#
loop_
_entity.id
_entity.type
_entity.pdbx_description
1 polymer ?
#
loop_
_entity_poly.entity_id
_entity_poly.type
_entity_poly.pdbx_seq_one_letter_code
_entity_poly.pdbx_strand_id
1 'polypeptide(L)'
;MEKRENLYHPMPFEDLTKIYNDFGDSYPLEDLSADLNTYWMNIAGSLSYIANNRIDQLSQRQVSLLTSNFFEHFPTYEFLKWIMRNYPHFLDEYRMYDEVRVLLLTYLVE
;
A
#
# COMPACT_ATOMS: atom_id res chain seq x y z
N MET A 1 14.86 -5.10 -20.84
CA MET A 1 13.53 -4.64 -20.38
C MET A 1 13.04 -5.70 -19.40
N GLU A 2 13.66 -5.71 -18.25
CA GLU A 2 13.68 -6.86 -17.33
C GLU A 2 13.09 -6.40 -16.00
N LYS A 3 12.19 -7.22 -15.47
CA LYS A 3 11.24 -6.96 -14.39
C LYS A 3 10.02 -6.10 -14.76
N ARG A 4 8.98 -6.77 -15.24
CA ARG A 4 7.63 -6.42 -14.79
C ARG A 4 7.59 -6.84 -13.32
N GLU A 5 7.91 -5.93 -12.40
CA GLU A 5 7.81 -6.21 -10.97
C GLU A 5 6.35 -6.51 -10.65
N ASN A 6 6.11 -7.75 -10.24
CA ASN A 6 4.78 -8.25 -10.01
C ASN A 6 4.38 -7.79 -8.61
N LEU A 7 3.51 -6.79 -8.48
CA LEU A 7 3.01 -6.31 -7.18
C LEU A 7 2.28 -7.41 -6.37
N TYR A 8 1.98 -8.56 -6.98
CA TYR A 8 1.42 -9.73 -6.29
C TYR A 8 2.45 -10.47 -5.42
N HIS A 9 3.04 -9.77 -4.48
CA HIS A 9 3.75 -10.37 -3.36
C HIS A 9 2.74 -10.80 -2.27
N PRO A 10 3.02 -11.87 -1.52
CA PRO A 10 2.19 -12.25 -0.39
C PRO A 10 2.25 -11.16 0.69
N MET A 11 1.12 -10.92 1.36
CA MET A 11 1.04 -10.05 2.53
C MET A 11 2.14 -10.42 3.54
N PRO A 12 2.81 -9.45 4.18
CA PRO A 12 3.90 -9.71 5.14
C PRO A 12 3.35 -10.18 6.50
N PHE A 13 2.60 -11.29 6.50
CA PHE A 13 1.86 -11.78 7.66
C PHE A 13 2.73 -12.00 8.90
N GLU A 14 3.95 -12.49 8.74
CA GLU A 14 4.87 -12.69 9.87
C GLU A 14 5.19 -11.38 10.60
N ASP A 15 5.46 -10.32 9.85
CA ASP A 15 5.77 -9.01 10.42
C ASP A 15 4.52 -8.32 10.96
N LEU A 16 3.38 -8.48 10.29
CA LEU A 16 2.09 -8.01 10.84
C LEU A 16 1.79 -8.70 12.16
N THR A 17 1.94 -10.02 12.27
CA THR A 17 1.77 -10.76 13.53
C THR A 17 2.68 -10.24 14.64
N LYS A 18 3.93 -9.88 14.34
CA LYS A 18 4.81 -9.27 15.33
C LYS A 18 4.32 -7.89 15.76
N ILE A 19 3.90 -7.04 14.81
CA ILE A 19 3.32 -5.72 15.11
C ILE A 19 2.08 -5.88 16.02
N TYR A 20 1.21 -6.84 15.73
CA TYR A 20 0.06 -7.17 16.57
C TYR A 20 0.46 -7.54 17.99
N ASN A 21 1.47 -8.40 18.15
CA ASN A 21 1.94 -8.82 19.47
C ASN A 21 2.64 -7.70 20.24
N ASP A 22 3.40 -6.84 19.55
CA ASP A 22 4.18 -5.78 20.17
C ASP A 22 3.32 -4.57 20.57
N PHE A 23 2.23 -4.32 19.85
CA PHE A 23 1.46 -3.07 19.95
C PHE A 23 -0.05 -3.22 20.07
N GLY A 24 -0.61 -4.42 19.93
CA GLY A 24 -2.06 -4.66 19.91
C GLY A 24 -2.80 -4.21 21.17
N ASP A 25 -2.13 -4.19 22.33
CA ASP A 25 -2.73 -3.69 23.58
C ASP A 25 -2.76 -2.15 23.65
N SER A 26 -1.94 -1.47 22.84
CA SER A 26 -1.77 -0.01 22.86
C SER A 26 -2.41 0.70 21.67
N TYR A 27 -2.68 -0.02 20.59
CA TYR A 27 -3.19 0.51 19.34
C TYR A 27 -4.27 -0.39 18.74
N PRO A 28 -5.33 0.17 18.14
CA PRO A 28 -6.36 -0.61 17.47
C PRO A 28 -5.83 -1.09 16.12
N LEU A 29 -5.33 -2.32 16.08
CA LEU A 29 -4.70 -2.92 14.91
C LEU A 29 -5.61 -3.91 14.17
N GLU A 30 -6.80 -4.20 14.70
CA GLU A 30 -7.68 -5.29 14.26
C GLU A 30 -7.94 -5.24 12.75
N ASP A 31 -8.07 -4.03 12.20
CA ASP A 31 -8.34 -3.79 10.78
C ASP A 31 -7.07 -3.52 9.94
N LEU A 32 -5.87 -3.45 10.54
CA LEU A 32 -4.62 -3.08 9.85
C LEU A 32 -4.38 -3.91 8.59
N SER A 33 -4.58 -5.22 8.67
CA SER A 33 -4.39 -6.11 7.52
C SER A 33 -5.41 -5.85 6.40
N ALA A 34 -6.67 -5.54 6.76
CA ALA A 34 -7.72 -5.25 5.79
C ALA A 34 -7.53 -3.88 5.13
N ASP A 35 -7.09 -2.88 5.91
CA ASP A 35 -6.80 -1.53 5.45
C ASP A 35 -5.58 -1.51 4.52
N LEU A 36 -4.50 -2.20 4.89
CA LEU A 36 -3.34 -2.40 4.03
C LEU A 36 -3.73 -3.07 2.71
N ASN A 37 -4.52 -4.15 2.78
CA ASN A 37 -4.98 -4.84 1.58
C ASN A 37 -5.84 -3.93 0.69
N THR A 38 -6.74 -3.13 1.28
CA THR A 38 -7.56 -2.17 0.54
C THR A 38 -6.68 -1.14 -0.19
N TYR A 39 -5.68 -0.61 0.50
CA TYR A 39 -4.74 0.35 -0.05
C TYR A 39 -3.88 -0.24 -1.18
N TRP A 40 -3.25 -1.39 -0.94
CA TRP A 40 -2.39 -2.08 -1.91
C TRP A 40 -3.17 -2.57 -3.13
N MET A 41 -4.37 -3.12 -2.94
CA MET A 41 -5.23 -3.55 -4.06
C MET A 41 -5.68 -2.38 -4.93
N ASN A 42 -5.89 -1.19 -4.36
CA ASN A 42 -6.17 0.00 -5.17
C ASN A 42 -4.99 0.34 -6.09
N ILE A 43 -3.76 0.27 -5.58
CA ILE A 43 -2.53 0.55 -6.34
C ILE A 43 -2.31 -0.52 -7.43
N ALA A 44 -2.34 -1.81 -7.05
CA ALA A 44 -2.14 -2.92 -7.98
C ALA A 44 -3.22 -2.97 -9.07
N GLY A 45 -4.48 -2.75 -8.68
CA GLY A 45 -5.60 -2.65 -9.61
C GLY A 45 -5.39 -1.50 -10.60
N SER A 46 -5.01 -0.32 -10.10
CA SER A 46 -4.76 0.85 -10.96
C SER A 46 -3.61 0.64 -11.94
N LEU A 47 -2.50 0.05 -11.47
CA LEU A 47 -1.39 -0.36 -12.34
C LEU A 47 -1.86 -1.32 -13.44
N SER A 48 -2.71 -2.29 -13.10
CA SER A 48 -3.25 -3.26 -14.06
C SER A 48 -4.11 -2.59 -15.14
N TYR A 49 -4.90 -1.58 -14.82
CA TYR A 49 -5.64 -0.81 -15.83
C TYR A 49 -4.70 -0.07 -16.79
N ILE A 50 -3.70 0.65 -16.26
CA ILE A 50 -2.71 1.39 -17.06
C ILE A 50 -1.89 0.44 -17.94
N ALA A 51 -1.34 -0.63 -17.37
CA ALA A 51 -0.51 -1.60 -18.09
C ALA A 51 -1.25 -2.33 -19.23
N ASN A 52 -2.58 -2.35 -19.19
CA ASN A 52 -3.43 -2.94 -20.24
C ASN A 52 -4.06 -1.89 -21.17
N ASN A 53 -3.59 -0.63 -21.16
CA ASN A 53 -4.13 0.49 -21.93
C ASN A 53 -5.64 0.73 -21.69
N ARG A 54 -6.10 0.55 -20.45
CA ARG A 54 -7.51 0.72 -20.02
C ARG A 54 -7.66 1.90 -19.04
N ILE A 55 -6.92 2.97 -19.26
CA ILE A 55 -6.87 4.16 -18.38
C ILE A 55 -8.25 4.81 -18.28
N ASP A 56 -9.01 4.81 -19.38
CA ASP A 56 -10.39 5.28 -19.49
C ASP A 56 -11.37 4.53 -18.57
N GLN A 57 -10.99 3.35 -18.08
CA GLN A 57 -11.78 2.54 -17.15
C GLN A 57 -11.40 2.74 -15.68
N LEU A 58 -10.39 3.57 -15.38
CA LEU A 58 -10.07 3.96 -14.01
C LEU A 58 -11.17 4.85 -13.46
N SER A 59 -11.74 4.45 -12.32
CA SER A 59 -12.71 5.29 -11.62
C SER A 59 -12.04 6.50 -10.97
N GLN A 60 -12.77 7.61 -10.89
CA GLN A 60 -12.32 8.79 -10.12
C GLN A 60 -11.98 8.44 -8.66
N ARG A 61 -12.68 7.46 -8.07
CA ARG A 61 -12.38 6.96 -6.73
C ARG A 61 -10.99 6.33 -6.66
N GLN A 62 -10.61 5.49 -7.62
CA GLN A 62 -9.28 4.87 -7.66
C GLN A 62 -8.19 5.94 -7.77
N VAL A 63 -8.37 6.92 -8.66
CA VAL A 63 -7.43 8.03 -8.84
C VAL A 63 -7.31 8.86 -7.56
N SER A 64 -8.44 9.21 -6.93
CA SER A 64 -8.47 9.95 -5.66
C SER A 64 -7.74 9.20 -4.53
N LEU A 65 -7.84 7.88 -4.47
CA LEU A 65 -7.11 7.09 -3.47
C LEU A 65 -5.58 7.07 -3.69
N LEU A 66 -5.09 7.37 -4.90
CA LEU A 66 -3.65 7.44 -5.18
C LEU A 66 -3.02 8.77 -4.69
N THR A 67 -3.81 9.81 -4.46
CA THR A 67 -3.29 11.14 -4.11
C THR A 67 -2.70 11.22 -2.70
N SER A 68 -3.05 10.28 -1.83
CA SER A 68 -2.58 10.22 -0.44
C SER A 68 -1.86 8.91 -0.13
N ASN A 69 -0.89 8.95 0.78
CA ASN A 69 -0.20 7.77 1.28
C ASN A 69 -1.07 7.00 2.30
N PHE A 70 -0.66 5.78 2.66
CA PHE A 70 -1.39 4.92 3.59
C PHE A 70 -1.78 5.62 4.91
N PHE A 71 -0.85 6.36 5.51
CA PHE A 71 -1.06 7.00 6.82
C PHE A 71 -1.96 8.23 6.75
N GLU A 72 -2.12 8.82 5.57
CA GLU A 72 -3.10 9.90 5.36
C GLU A 72 -4.52 9.34 5.21
N HIS A 73 -4.67 8.15 4.60
CA HIS A 73 -5.96 7.43 4.54
C HIS A 73 -6.35 6.83 5.89
N PHE A 74 -5.37 6.36 6.66
CA PHE A 74 -5.57 5.66 7.93
C PHE A 74 -4.69 6.26 9.05
N PRO A 75 -5.05 7.43 9.60
CA PRO A 75 -4.22 8.16 10.57
C PRO A 75 -3.94 7.38 11.87
N THR A 76 -4.83 6.47 12.26
CA THR A 76 -4.64 5.56 13.41
C THR A 76 -3.31 4.82 13.38
N TYR A 77 -2.78 4.52 12.20
CA TYR A 77 -1.54 3.76 12.03
C TYR A 77 -0.30 4.64 11.89
N GLU A 78 -0.40 5.96 12.11
CA GLU A 78 0.74 6.88 11.93
C GLU A 78 1.95 6.50 12.80
N PHE A 79 1.73 5.89 13.96
CA PHE A 79 2.81 5.40 14.83
C PHE A 79 3.74 4.39 14.12
N LEU A 80 3.23 3.65 13.14
CA LEU A 80 4.02 2.69 12.36
C LEU A 80 5.18 3.36 11.62
N LYS A 81 5.06 4.65 11.23
CA LYS A 81 6.15 5.40 10.58
C LYS A 81 7.47 5.35 11.38
N TRP A 82 7.37 5.31 12.70
CA TRP A 82 8.53 5.35 13.60
C TRP A 82 9.13 3.97 13.86
N ILE A 83 8.33 2.91 13.72
CA ILE A 83 8.71 1.55 14.12
C ILE A 83 8.88 0.59 12.95
N MET A 84 8.36 0.89 11.76
CA MET A 84 8.34 -0.03 10.60
C MET A 84 9.71 -0.54 10.18
N ARG A 85 10.78 0.21 10.48
CA ARG A 85 12.18 -0.23 10.27
C ARG A 85 12.57 -1.50 11.04
N ASN A 86 11.82 -1.86 12.09
CA ASN A 86 12.04 -3.07 12.86
C ASN A 86 11.35 -4.30 12.22
N TYR A 87 10.55 -4.08 11.18
CA TYR A 87 9.75 -5.08 10.48
C TYR A 87 10.10 -5.03 8.99
N PRO A 88 11.24 -5.62 8.59
CA PRO A 88 11.84 -5.38 7.29
C PRO A 88 10.95 -5.81 6.13
N HIS A 89 10.23 -6.93 6.23
CA HIS A 89 9.34 -7.37 5.16
C HIS A 89 8.15 -6.42 5.02
N PHE A 90 7.59 -5.95 6.13
CA PHE A 90 6.54 -4.94 6.09
C PHE A 90 7.02 -3.62 5.47
N LEU A 91 8.21 -3.16 5.85
CA LEU A 91 8.79 -1.92 5.32
C LEU A 91 9.06 -2.00 3.82
N ASP A 92 9.62 -3.11 3.35
CA ASP A 92 9.95 -3.30 1.94
C ASP A 92 8.68 -3.35 1.07
N GLU A 93 7.65 -4.08 1.51
CA GLU A 93 6.35 -4.10 0.83
C GLU A 93 5.71 -2.70 0.81
N TYR A 94 5.68 -2.01 1.96
CA TYR A 94 5.13 -0.65 2.02
C TYR A 94 5.83 0.30 1.05
N ARG A 95 7.16 0.28 1.01
CA ARG A 95 7.95 1.12 0.09
C ARG A 95 7.67 0.81 -1.36
N MET A 96 7.67 -0.48 -1.73
CA MET A 96 7.38 -0.89 -3.11
C MET A 96 6.01 -0.38 -3.56
N TYR A 97 4.97 -0.56 -2.76
CA TYR A 97 3.63 -0.08 -3.09
C TYR A 97 3.55 1.45 -3.15
N ASP A 98 4.19 2.17 -2.21
CA ASP A 98 4.19 3.63 -2.21
C ASP A 98 4.96 4.22 -3.40
N GLU A 99 6.09 3.60 -3.78
CA GLU A 99 6.84 3.97 -4.99
C GLU A 99 5.97 3.80 -6.25
N VAL A 100 5.27 2.67 -6.38
CA VAL A 100 4.35 2.48 -7.51
C VAL A 100 3.20 3.49 -7.46
N ARG A 101 2.62 3.78 -6.29
CA ARG A 101 1.58 4.80 -6.16
C ARG A 101 2.06 6.16 -6.70
N VAL A 102 3.26 6.58 -6.32
CA VAL A 102 3.84 7.86 -6.78
C VAL A 102 4.04 7.86 -8.30
N LEU A 103 4.54 6.75 -8.87
CA LEU A 103 4.69 6.61 -10.32
C LEU A 103 3.33 6.68 -11.05
N LEU A 104 2.31 5.99 -10.55
CA LEU A 104 0.95 6.03 -11.12
C LEU A 104 0.37 7.44 -11.05
N LEU A 105 0.51 8.12 -9.91
CA LEU A 105 0.01 9.49 -9.75
C LEU A 105 0.69 10.46 -10.71
N THR A 106 2.01 10.33 -10.88
CA THR A 106 2.77 11.15 -11.84
C THR A 106 2.26 10.94 -13.26
N TYR A 107 2.07 9.68 -13.67
CA TYR A 107 1.57 9.33 -14.99
C TYR A 107 0.12 9.81 -15.26
N LEU A 108 -0.73 9.91 -14.24
CA LEU A 108 -2.13 10.32 -14.37
C LEU A 108 -2.33 11.84 -14.34
N VAL A 109 -1.35 12.59 -13.86
CA VAL A 109 -1.40 14.06 -13.73
C VAL A 109 -0.66 14.76 -14.87
N GLU A 110 0.28 14.09 -15.53
CA GLU A 110 0.92 14.52 -16.78
C GLU A 110 0.00 14.39 -18.01
#